data_AF-A0A7J6WRG2-F1
#
_entry.id   AF-A0A7J6WRG2-F1
#
_cell.length_a   1.000
_cell.length_b   1.000
_cell.length_c   1.000
_cell.angle_alpha   90.00
_cell.angle_beta   90.00
_cell.angle_gamma   90.00
#
_symmetry.space_group_name_H-M   'P 1'
#
loop_
_entity.id
_entity.type
_entity.pdbx_description
1 polymer ?
#
loop_
_entity_poly.entity_id
_entity_poly.type
_entity_poly.pdbx_seq_one_letter_code
_entity_poly.pdbx_strand_id
1 'polypeptide(L)'
;MYTFVFLWTPALSPNNEEIPHGFIFATFMLSSMLGSSLASRLLARATFKVESYMQIVFAVSAGTFLLPIITSYIVPPSKVKGGGITFAGCIQVLGFCTFEACVGLFWPSIMKMRSQYIPEEARSTIMNFFRIPLNIFVCIVLYNVNAFPITVMFGMCSIFLFMASILQRRLMVVAESHRTKSQEWTSMKERETEEEPLNI
;
A
#
# COMPACT_ATOMS: atom_id res chain seq x y z
N MET A 1 -0.48 4.98 5.75
CA MET A 1 0.41 6.16 5.70
C MET A 1 0.16 7.09 6.88
N TYR A 2 -0.98 7.79 6.96
CA TYR A 2 -1.23 8.75 8.06
C TYR A 2 -1.04 8.17 9.46
N THR A 3 -1.72 7.06 9.77
CA THR A 3 -1.55 6.36 11.05
C THR A 3 -0.10 5.93 11.30
N PHE A 4 0.62 5.49 10.26
CA PHE A 4 2.03 5.11 10.38
C PHE A 4 2.91 6.30 10.79
N VAL A 5 2.73 7.47 10.16
CA VAL A 5 3.50 8.69 10.44
C VAL A 5 3.38 9.13 11.91
N PHE A 6 2.25 8.84 12.56
CA PHE A 6 2.06 9.12 13.99
C PHE A 6 2.57 7.99 14.90
N LEU A 7 2.49 6.73 14.46
CA LEU A 7 2.83 5.58 15.29
C LEU A 7 4.30 5.15 15.25
N TRP A 8 5.07 5.48 14.20
CA TRP A 8 6.45 5.00 14.08
C TRP A 8 7.36 5.56 15.17
N THR A 9 7.18 6.82 15.58
CA THR A 9 7.98 7.45 16.65
C THR A 9 7.80 6.76 18.01
N PRO A 10 6.56 6.58 18.54
CA PRO A 10 6.37 5.86 19.80
C PRO A 10 6.67 4.36 19.68
N ALA A 11 6.56 3.76 18.49
CA ALA A 11 6.92 2.36 18.28
C ALA A 11 8.43 2.10 18.35
N LEU A 12 9.25 3.09 17.98
CA LEU A 12 10.71 2.97 17.94
C LEU A 12 11.39 3.51 19.19
N SER A 13 10.78 4.49 19.87
CA SER A 13 11.28 5.06 21.13
C SER A 13 10.21 5.01 22.23
N PRO A 14 9.87 3.82 22.75
CA PRO A 14 8.88 3.70 23.84
C PRO A 14 9.37 4.30 25.17
N ASN A 15 10.68 4.52 25.35
CA ASN A 15 11.30 5.02 26.58
C ASN A 15 11.92 6.43 26.45
N ASN A 16 11.58 7.22 25.42
CA ASN A 16 12.21 8.52 25.13
C ASN A 16 13.75 8.42 24.96
N GLU A 17 14.22 7.37 24.30
CA GLU A 17 15.61 7.25 23.89
C GLU A 17 15.93 8.31 22.81
N GLU A 18 17.12 8.92 22.90
CA GLU A 18 17.64 9.88 21.92
C GLU A 18 18.03 9.16 20.62
N ILE A 19 17.03 8.95 19.77
CA ILE A 19 17.22 8.37 18.44
C ILE A 19 17.27 9.52 17.42
N PRO A 20 18.17 9.49 16.41
CA PRO A 20 18.19 10.49 15.35
C PRO A 20 16.95 10.38 14.44
N HIS A 21 15.82 10.95 14.87
CA HIS A 21 14.53 10.88 14.18
C HIS A 21 14.62 11.42 12.74
N GLY A 22 15.39 12.50 12.52
CA GLY A 22 15.59 13.09 11.21
C GLY A 22 16.28 12.14 10.22
N PHE A 23 17.27 11.36 10.67
CA PHE A 23 17.98 10.41 9.81
C PHE A 23 17.11 9.22 9.42
N ILE A 24 16.31 8.71 10.36
CA ILE A 24 15.36 7.63 10.10
C ILE A 24 14.29 8.09 9.13
N PHE A 25 13.73 9.29 9.34
CA PHE A 25 12.75 9.88 8.43
C PHE A 25 13.33 10.12 7.03
N ALA A 26 14.58 10.57 6.92
CA ALA A 26 15.27 10.69 5.64
C ALA A 26 15.43 9.33 4.94
N THR A 27 15.71 8.27 5.70
CA THR A 27 15.80 6.90 5.17
C THR A 27 14.44 6.40 4.66
N PHE A 28 13.35 6.72 5.37
CA PHE A 28 11.98 6.44 4.92
C PHE A 28 11.65 7.15 3.61
N MET A 29 11.96 8.44 3.50
CA MET A 29 11.78 9.22 2.27
C MET A 29 12.61 8.67 1.10
N LEU A 30 13.85 8.26 1.36
CA LEU A 30 14.68 7.61 0.35
C LEU A 30 14.04 6.29 -0.12
N SER A 31 13.56 5.47 0.81
CA SER A 31 12.89 4.20 0.52
C SER A 31 11.61 4.40 -0.33
N SER A 32 10.79 5.40 -0.02
CA SER A 32 9.59 5.72 -0.80
C SER A 32 9.92 6.24 -2.20
N MET A 33 11.01 7.00 -2.37
CA MET A 33 11.50 7.43 -3.68
C MET A 33 12.00 6.24 -4.53
N LEU A 34 12.72 5.29 -3.91
CA LEU A 34 13.14 4.06 -4.56
C LEU A 34 11.94 3.22 -5.00
N GLY A 35 10.93 3.07 -4.15
CA GLY A 35 9.67 2.39 -4.48
C GLY A 35 8.95 3.04 -5.66
N SER A 36 8.84 4.37 -5.67
CA SER A 36 8.20 5.12 -6.76
C SER A 36 8.97 4.95 -8.08
N SER A 37 10.30 4.97 -8.04
CA SER A 37 11.16 4.75 -9.21
C SER A 37 11.01 3.33 -9.77
N LEU A 38 10.91 2.33 -8.89
CA LEU A 38 10.66 0.95 -9.28
C LEU A 38 9.29 0.79 -9.93
N ALA A 39 8.24 1.42 -9.37
CA ALA A 39 6.92 1.42 -9.99
C ALA A 39 6.95 2.06 -11.38
N SER A 40 7.58 3.21 -11.57
CA SER A 40 7.68 3.84 -12.90
C SER A 40 8.33 2.90 -13.93
N ARG A 41 9.37 2.16 -13.54
CA ARG A 41 10.00 1.15 -14.41
C ARG A 41 9.09 -0.06 -14.68
N LEU A 42 8.37 -0.54 -13.67
CA LEU A 42 7.40 -1.62 -13.83
C LEU A 42 6.23 -1.20 -14.73
N LEU A 43 5.74 0.04 -14.58
CA LEU A 43 4.66 0.60 -15.37
C LEU A 43 5.03 0.85 -16.84
N ALA A 44 6.32 1.11 -17.10
CA ALA A 44 6.88 1.24 -18.45
C ALA A 44 6.98 -0.11 -19.17
N ARG A 45 7.03 -1.23 -18.44
CA ARG A 45 7.03 -2.58 -19.03
C ARG A 45 5.61 -3.12 -19.11
N ALA A 46 5.08 -3.24 -20.33
CA ALA A 46 3.73 -3.74 -20.59
C ALA A 46 3.46 -5.19 -20.12
N THR A 47 4.51 -5.93 -19.74
CA THR A 47 4.42 -7.33 -19.31
C THR A 47 3.95 -7.50 -17.87
N PHE A 48 4.10 -6.50 -17.00
CA PHE A 48 3.71 -6.60 -15.60
C PHE A 48 2.34 -5.98 -15.35
N LYS A 49 1.34 -6.84 -15.09
CA LYS A 49 0.00 -6.40 -14.70
C LYS A 49 0.04 -5.70 -13.36
N VAL A 50 -0.49 -4.48 -13.33
CA VAL A 50 -0.55 -3.64 -12.12
C VAL A 50 -1.30 -4.34 -11.00
N GLU A 51 -2.37 -5.06 -11.33
CA GLU A 51 -3.15 -5.75 -10.30
C GLU A 51 -2.36 -6.85 -9.58
N SER A 52 -1.42 -7.51 -10.27
CA SER A 52 -0.73 -8.68 -9.72
C SER A 52 0.37 -8.31 -8.74
N TYR A 53 1.19 -7.30 -9.06
CA TYR A 53 2.22 -6.89 -8.12
C TYR A 53 1.62 -6.07 -6.96
N MET A 54 0.51 -5.35 -7.16
CA MET A 54 -0.15 -4.60 -6.10
C MET A 54 -0.69 -5.49 -4.98
N GLN A 55 -1.14 -6.71 -5.30
CA GLN A 55 -1.53 -7.69 -4.29
C GLN A 55 -0.34 -8.05 -3.38
N ILE A 56 0.85 -8.25 -3.96
CA ILE A 56 2.10 -8.55 -3.23
C ILE A 56 2.49 -7.35 -2.38
N VAL A 57 2.41 -6.13 -2.92
CA VAL A 57 2.70 -4.88 -2.18
C VAL A 57 1.82 -4.77 -0.93
N PHE A 58 0.52 -5.05 -1.05
CA PHE A 58 -0.39 -5.04 0.11
C PHE A 58 -0.10 -6.16 1.10
N ALA A 59 0.21 -7.37 0.64
CA ALA A 59 0.55 -8.50 1.52
C ALA A 59 1.86 -8.25 2.30
N VAL A 60 2.89 -7.74 1.62
CA VAL A 60 4.16 -7.34 2.24
C VAL A 60 3.91 -6.22 3.26
N SER A 61 3.12 -5.21 2.90
CA SER A 61 2.75 -4.12 3.82
C SER A 61 1.96 -4.60 5.05
N ALA A 62 1.10 -5.61 4.89
CA ALA A 62 0.41 -6.21 6.03
C ALA A 62 1.38 -6.94 6.95
N GLY A 63 2.35 -7.66 6.38
CA GLY A 63 3.42 -8.36 7.12
C GLY A 63 4.36 -7.41 7.86
N THR A 64 4.72 -6.26 7.27
CA THR A 64 5.59 -5.29 7.93
C THR A 64 4.95 -4.66 9.18
N PHE A 65 3.62 -4.53 9.23
CA PHE A 65 2.92 -4.09 10.44
C PHE A 65 2.76 -5.17 11.51
N LEU A 66 2.93 -6.45 11.16
CA LEU A 66 3.00 -7.52 12.15
C LEU A 66 4.37 -7.60 12.82
N LEU A 67 5.44 -7.10 12.18
CA LEU A 67 6.80 -7.11 12.74
C LEU A 67 6.89 -6.43 14.12
N PRO A 68 6.42 -5.17 14.32
CA PRO A 68 6.45 -4.52 15.64
C PRO A 68 5.67 -5.28 16.72
N ILE A 69 4.60 -5.98 16.34
CA ILE A 69 3.79 -6.78 17.26
C ILE A 69 4.61 -8.00 17.71
N ILE A 70 5.16 -8.75 16.75
CA ILE A 70 5.95 -9.95 17.00
C ILE A 70 7.21 -9.61 17.82
N THR A 71 7.93 -8.53 17.46
CA THR A 71 9.13 -8.12 18.19
C THR A 71 8.82 -7.69 19.63
N SER A 72 7.66 -7.07 19.87
CA SER A 72 7.21 -6.72 21.23
C SER A 72 6.87 -7.93 22.09
N TYR A 73 6.47 -9.06 21.50
CA TYR A 73 6.18 -10.31 22.21
C TYR A 73 7.41 -11.19 22.43
N ILE A 74 8.37 -11.20 21.49
CA ILE A 74 9.52 -12.10 21.51
C ILE A 74 10.72 -11.51 22.27
N VAL A 75 10.90 -10.19 22.22
CA VAL A 75 12.06 -9.53 22.83
C VAL A 75 11.59 -8.74 24.06
N PRO A 76 11.94 -9.16 25.30
CA PRO A 76 11.67 -8.37 26.48
C PRO A 76 12.35 -6.99 26.35
N PRO A 77 11.73 -5.90 26.83
CA PRO A 77 12.35 -4.59 26.78
C PRO A 77 13.66 -4.64 27.59
N SER A 78 14.80 -4.56 26.90
CA SER A 78 16.10 -4.43 27.54
C SER A 78 16.08 -3.14 28.37
N LYS A 79 16.08 -3.29 29.70
CA LYS A 79 16.10 -2.20 30.69
C LYS A 79 17.46 -1.46 30.74
N VAL A 80 18.19 -1.40 29.63
CA VAL A 80 19.52 -0.79 29.60
C VAL A 80 19.39 0.60 28.98
N LYS A 81 19.26 1.61 29.85
CA LYS A 81 19.37 3.03 29.48
C LYS A 81 20.81 3.28 29.01
N GLY A 82 21.01 3.38 27.70
CA GLY A 82 22.29 3.79 27.12
C GLY A 82 22.89 2.74 26.20
N GLY A 83 22.47 2.78 24.94
CA GLY A 83 23.06 2.04 23.83
C GLY A 83 22.37 2.51 22.55
N GLY A 84 23.09 2.52 21.42
CA GLY A 84 22.50 2.83 20.11
C GLY A 84 21.36 1.87 19.74
N ILE A 85 20.83 2.01 18.52
CA ILE A 85 19.67 1.24 18.03
C ILE A 85 19.83 -0.25 18.38
N THR A 86 18.93 -0.76 19.23
CA THR A 86 18.89 -2.17 19.62
C THR A 86 18.61 -3.04 18.39
N PHE A 87 19.02 -4.32 18.42
CA PHE A 87 18.74 -5.25 17.32
C PHE A 87 17.23 -5.31 16.96
N ALA A 88 16.36 -5.19 17.96
CA ALA A 88 14.91 -5.06 17.76
C ALA A 88 14.53 -3.77 17.01
N GLY A 89 15.11 -2.63 17.40
CA GLY A 89 14.93 -1.35 16.69
C GLY A 89 15.41 -1.40 15.24
N CYS A 90 16.53 -2.09 14.95
CA CYS A 90 17.00 -2.29 13.58
C CYS A 90 15.99 -3.07 12.72
N ILE A 91 15.42 -4.15 13.27
CA ILE A 91 14.39 -4.94 12.58
C ILE A 91 13.13 -4.10 12.34
N GLN A 92 12.71 -3.28 13.32
CA GLN A 92 11.57 -2.38 13.16
C GLN A 92 11.82 -1.31 12.08
N VAL A 93 13.00 -0.66 12.08
CA VAL A 93 13.39 0.31 11.04
C VAL A 93 13.40 -0.35 9.66
N LEU A 94 13.95 -1.57 9.54
CA LEU A 94 13.91 -2.31 8.27
C LEU A 94 12.47 -2.59 7.82
N GLY A 95 11.60 -3.05 8.72
CA GLY A 95 10.18 -3.29 8.41
C GLY A 95 9.45 -2.02 7.96
N PHE A 96 9.71 -0.89 8.64
CA PHE A 96 9.16 0.41 8.29
C PHE A 96 9.72 0.94 6.96
N CYS A 97 11.00 0.75 6.67
CA CYS A 97 11.59 1.06 5.36
C CYS A 97 10.95 0.23 4.24
N THR A 98 10.69 -1.06 4.45
CA THR A 98 10.00 -1.91 3.48
C THR A 98 8.56 -1.44 3.26
N PHE A 99 7.86 -1.03 4.32
CA PHE A 99 6.53 -0.43 4.20
C PHE A 99 6.55 0.85 3.37
N GLU A 100 7.50 1.75 3.62
CA GLU A 100 7.61 3.01 2.86
C GLU A 100 7.97 2.79 1.38
N ALA A 101 8.80 1.79 1.07
CA ALA A 101 9.02 1.36 -0.31
C ALA A 101 7.71 0.86 -0.96
N CYS A 102 6.90 0.10 -0.23
CA CYS A 102 5.59 -0.37 -0.69
C CYS A 102 4.61 0.80 -0.93
N VAL A 103 4.61 1.81 -0.06
CA VAL A 103 3.81 3.04 -0.26
C VAL A 103 4.28 3.80 -1.49
N GLY A 104 5.59 3.91 -1.70
CA GLY A 104 6.18 4.50 -2.91
C GLY A 104 5.76 3.77 -4.19
N LEU A 105 5.68 2.44 -4.16
CA LEU A 105 5.16 1.63 -5.28
C LEU A 105 3.64 1.84 -5.48
N PHE A 106 2.89 1.97 -4.40
CA PHE A 106 1.43 2.04 -4.40
C PHE A 106 0.91 3.29 -5.13
N TRP A 107 1.49 4.48 -4.84
CA TRP A 107 1.01 5.77 -5.38
C TRP A 107 0.94 5.87 -6.92
N PRO A 108 2.01 5.61 -7.68
CA PRO A 108 1.97 5.66 -9.14
C PRO A 108 1.06 4.56 -9.72
N SER A 109 1.04 3.38 -9.09
CA SER A 109 0.24 2.23 -9.52
C SER A 109 -1.26 2.50 -9.40
N ILE A 110 -1.70 3.03 -8.26
CA ILE A 110 -3.10 3.40 -8.04
C ILE A 110 -3.50 4.57 -8.95
N MET A 111 -2.59 5.51 -9.24
CA MET A 111 -2.86 6.61 -10.17
C MET A 111 -3.18 6.10 -11.58
N LYS A 112 -2.43 5.10 -12.07
CA LYS A 112 -2.68 4.45 -13.36
C LYS A 112 -3.99 3.67 -13.39
N MET A 113 -4.29 2.90 -12.34
CA MET A 113 -5.58 2.19 -12.27
C MET A 113 -6.75 3.18 -12.26
N ARG A 114 -6.64 4.28 -11.51
CA ARG A 114 -7.67 5.33 -11.46
C ARG A 114 -7.87 6.04 -12.79
N SER A 115 -6.88 6.11 -13.69
CA SER A 115 -7.08 6.73 -15.02
C SER A 115 -7.70 5.75 -16.00
N GLN A 116 -7.48 4.46 -15.83
CA GLN A 116 -8.04 3.42 -16.72
C GLN A 116 -9.47 3.05 -16.36
N TYR A 117 -9.82 3.03 -15.07
CA TYR A 117 -11.11 2.53 -14.59
C TYR A 117 -12.13 3.61 -14.22
N ILE A 118 -11.72 4.87 -14.01
CA ILE A 118 -12.63 5.93 -13.57
C ILE A 118 -12.89 6.88 -14.74
N PRO A 119 -14.16 7.07 -15.18
CA PRO A 119 -14.49 7.99 -16.25
C PRO A 119 -14.08 9.42 -15.88
N GLU A 120 -13.50 10.14 -16.85
CA GLU A 120 -12.92 11.48 -16.66
C GLU A 120 -13.95 12.48 -16.09
N GLU A 121 -15.21 12.37 -16.49
CA GLU A 121 -16.30 13.27 -16.05
C GLU A 121 -16.57 13.21 -14.54
N ALA A 122 -16.46 12.02 -13.93
CA ALA A 122 -16.79 11.80 -12.51
C ALA A 122 -15.56 11.62 -11.62
N ARG A 123 -14.35 11.69 -12.20
CA ARG A 123 -13.08 11.39 -11.50
C ARG A 123 -12.93 12.23 -10.24
N SER A 124 -13.03 13.56 -10.35
CA SER A 124 -12.88 14.46 -9.19
C SER A 124 -13.89 14.16 -8.08
N THR A 125 -15.16 13.95 -8.44
CA THR A 125 -16.26 13.67 -7.51
C THR A 125 -16.05 12.36 -6.75
N ILE A 126 -15.74 11.27 -7.47
CA ILE A 126 -15.50 9.95 -6.88
C ILE A 126 -14.29 9.99 -5.93
N MET A 127 -13.22 10.67 -6.34
CA MET A 127 -12.01 10.81 -5.52
C MET A 127 -12.27 11.56 -4.21
N ASN A 128 -13.06 12.63 -4.26
CA ASN A 128 -13.42 13.40 -3.06
C ASN A 128 -14.38 12.61 -2.16
N PHE A 129 -15.33 11.89 -2.74
CA PHE A 129 -16.30 11.08 -2.00
C PHE A 129 -15.62 9.97 -1.18
N PHE A 130 -14.56 9.32 -1.69
CA PHE A 130 -13.80 8.33 -0.91
C PHE A 130 -12.80 8.95 0.08
N ARG A 131 -12.33 10.18 -0.17
CA ARG A 131 -11.37 10.86 0.71
C ARG A 131 -11.99 11.32 2.02
N ILE A 132 -13.22 11.85 1.98
CA ILE A 132 -13.87 12.43 3.17
C ILE A 132 -14.06 11.37 4.26
N PRO A 133 -14.68 10.20 4.01
CA PRO A 133 -14.84 9.16 5.03
C PRO A 133 -13.50 8.60 5.52
N LEU A 134 -12.54 8.42 4.60
CA LEU A 134 -11.21 7.90 4.95
C LEU A 134 -10.47 8.85 5.90
N ASN A 135 -10.48 10.14 5.61
CA ASN A 135 -9.82 11.13 6.45
C ASN A 135 -10.54 11.27 7.80
N ILE A 136 -11.88 11.22 7.83
CA ILE A 136 -12.65 11.19 9.09
C ILE A 136 -12.27 9.96 9.92
N PHE A 137 -12.20 8.77 9.31
CA PHE A 137 -11.77 7.55 9.98
C PHE A 137 -10.37 7.69 10.57
N VAL A 138 -9.42 8.23 9.81
CA VAL A 138 -8.06 8.50 10.29
C VAL A 138 -8.08 9.46 11.49
N CYS A 139 -8.87 10.54 11.42
CA CYS A 139 -9.01 11.47 12.54
C CYS A 139 -9.57 10.80 13.80
N ILE A 140 -10.57 9.93 13.67
CA ILE A 140 -11.14 9.17 14.81
C ILE A 140 -10.08 8.25 15.44
N VAL A 141 -9.33 7.52 14.60
CA VAL A 141 -8.26 6.62 15.06
C VAL A 141 -7.15 7.41 15.77
N LEU A 142 -6.74 8.55 15.22
CA LEU A 142 -5.71 9.40 15.82
C LEU A 142 -6.18 10.10 17.10
N TYR A 143 -7.44 10.53 17.16
CA TYR A 143 -8.02 11.11 18.37
C TYR A 143 -8.03 10.09 19.53
N ASN A 144 -8.30 8.81 19.22
CA ASN A 144 -8.32 7.74 20.20
C ASN A 144 -6.96 7.03 20.38
N VAL A 145 -5.85 7.59 19.90
CA VAL A 145 -4.50 6.96 20.00
C VAL A 145 -4.06 6.74 21.44
N ASN A 146 -4.54 7.57 22.38
CA ASN A 146 -4.24 7.42 23.82
C ASN A 146 -5.10 6.34 24.50
N ALA A 147 -6.24 5.97 23.90
CA ALA A 147 -7.17 5.00 24.45
C ALA A 147 -6.89 3.57 23.96
N PHE A 148 -6.24 3.41 22.80
CA PHE A 148 -5.94 2.11 22.21
C PHE A 148 -4.45 1.78 22.24
N PRO A 149 -4.06 0.53 22.59
CA PRO A 149 -2.68 0.09 22.48
C PRO A 149 -2.17 0.18 21.04
N ILE A 150 -0.92 0.61 20.87
CA ILE A 150 -0.24 0.68 19.57
C ILE A 150 -0.32 -0.66 18.81
N THR A 151 -0.25 -1.78 19.54
CA THR A 151 -0.42 -3.15 19.01
C THR A 151 -1.77 -3.35 18.33
N VAL A 152 -2.86 -2.84 18.91
CA VAL A 152 -4.21 -2.94 18.33
C VAL A 152 -4.30 -2.10 17.07
N MET A 153 -3.71 -0.90 17.06
CA MET A 153 -3.72 -0.02 15.89
C MET A 153 -2.94 -0.63 14.72
N PHE A 154 -1.75 -1.20 14.96
CA PHE A 154 -1.02 -1.93 13.93
C PHE A 154 -1.74 -3.21 13.47
N GLY A 155 -2.39 -3.93 14.37
CA GLY A 155 -3.21 -5.09 14.05
C GLY A 155 -4.37 -4.73 13.12
N MET A 156 -5.11 -3.67 13.44
CA MET A 156 -6.20 -3.15 12.59
C MET A 156 -5.70 -2.71 11.21
N CYS A 157 -4.57 -2.00 11.14
CA CYS A 157 -3.95 -1.63 9.87
C CYS A 157 -3.54 -2.86 9.04
N SER A 158 -2.98 -3.90 9.67
CA SER A 158 -2.60 -5.14 8.99
C SER A 158 -3.83 -5.87 8.42
N ILE A 159 -4.92 -5.97 9.20
CA ILE A 159 -6.18 -6.58 8.74
C ILE A 159 -6.75 -5.81 7.54
N PHE A 160 -6.76 -4.48 7.59
CA PHE A 160 -7.26 -3.67 6.48
C PHE A 160 -6.42 -3.81 5.22
N LEU A 161 -5.09 -3.89 5.34
CA LEU A 161 -4.20 -4.13 4.21
C LEU A 161 -4.38 -5.55 3.63
N PHE A 162 -4.61 -6.54 4.49
CA PHE A 162 -4.93 -7.89 4.05
C PHE A 162 -6.26 -7.94 3.30
N MET A 163 -7.31 -7.29 3.83
CA MET A 163 -8.59 -7.14 3.14
C MET A 163 -8.42 -6.40 1.80
N ALA A 164 -7.60 -5.35 1.75
CA ALA A 164 -7.28 -4.66 0.51
C ALA A 164 -6.60 -5.58 -0.50
N SER A 165 -5.70 -6.47 -0.06
CA SER A 165 -5.08 -7.49 -0.91
C SER A 165 -6.11 -8.45 -1.51
N ILE A 166 -7.09 -8.89 -0.72
CA ILE A 166 -8.20 -9.75 -1.22
C ILE A 166 -9.07 -8.98 -2.22
N LEU A 167 -9.44 -7.74 -1.90
CA LEU A 167 -10.25 -6.91 -2.80
C LEU A 167 -9.51 -6.62 -4.11
N GLN A 168 -8.20 -6.38 -4.06
CA GLN A 168 -7.36 -6.22 -5.25
C GLN A 168 -7.36 -7.48 -6.12
N ARG A 169 -7.32 -8.67 -5.49
CA ARG A 169 -7.43 -9.95 -6.21
C ARG A 169 -8.80 -10.12 -6.87
N ARG A 170 -9.88 -9.71 -6.20
CA ARG A 170 -11.23 -9.73 -6.80
C ARG A 170 -11.32 -8.77 -7.97
N LEU A 171 -10.78 -7.56 -7.84
CA LEU A 171 -10.73 -6.57 -8.91
C LEU A 171 -9.96 -7.10 -10.13
N MET A 172 -8.83 -7.77 -9.93
CA MET A 172 -8.08 -8.42 -11.01
C MET A 172 -8.95 -9.42 -11.79
N VAL A 173 -9.63 -10.33 -11.10
CA VAL A 173 -10.46 -11.36 -11.75
C VAL A 173 -11.59 -10.73 -12.56
N VAL A 174 -12.21 -9.67 -12.03
CA VAL A 174 -13.27 -8.92 -12.73
C VAL A 174 -12.70 -8.16 -13.92
N ALA A 175 -11.56 -7.49 -13.77
CA ALA A 175 -10.90 -6.77 -14.86
C ALA A 175 -10.47 -7.71 -16.00
N GLU A 176 -9.93 -8.89 -15.67
CA GLU A 176 -9.60 -9.91 -16.66
C GLU A 176 -10.85 -10.41 -17.39
N SER A 177 -11.96 -10.66 -16.68
CA SER A 177 -13.22 -11.08 -17.28
C SER A 177 -13.78 -10.04 -18.26
N HIS A 178 -13.76 -8.75 -17.90
CA HIS A 178 -14.18 -7.67 -18.80
C HIS A 178 -13.27 -7.55 -20.03
N ARG A 179 -11.95 -7.72 -19.85
CA ARG A 179 -11.00 -7.65 -20.97
C ARG A 179 -11.18 -8.82 -21.93
N THR A 180 -11.37 -10.05 -21.44
CA THR A 180 -11.65 -11.23 -22.26
C THR A 180 -12.94 -11.05 -23.06
N LYS A 181 -14.03 -10.61 -22.41
CA LYS A 181 -15.30 -10.33 -23.12
C LYS A 181 -15.15 -9.26 -24.20
N SER A 182 -14.37 -8.20 -23.94
CA SER A 182 -14.09 -7.16 -24.93
C SER A 182 -13.28 -7.68 -26.12
N GLN A 183 -12.31 -8.57 -25.88
CA GLN A 183 -11.50 -9.22 -26.93
C GLN A 183 -12.34 -10.21 -27.76
N GLU A 184 -13.21 -10.99 -27.12
CA GLU A 184 -14.15 -11.88 -27.82
C GLU A 184 -15.10 -11.07 -28.72
N TRP A 185 -15.70 -9.99 -28.21
CA TRP A 185 -16.58 -9.10 -28.99
C TRP A 185 -15.88 -8.48 -30.20
N THR A 186 -14.63 -8.03 -30.04
CA THR A 186 -13.85 -7.48 -31.17
C THR A 186 -13.53 -8.56 -32.21
N SER A 187 -13.13 -9.76 -31.77
CA SER A 187 -12.87 -10.88 -32.69
C SER A 187 -14.12 -11.40 -33.42
N MET A 188 -15.30 -11.31 -32.79
CA MET A 188 -16.59 -11.60 -33.44
C MET A 188 -16.90 -10.54 -34.50
N LYS A 189 -16.73 -9.26 -34.17
CA LYS A 189 -17.00 -8.17 -35.10
C LYS A 189 -16.05 -8.20 -36.31
N GLU A 190 -14.78 -8.55 -36.12
CA GLU A 190 -13.81 -8.73 -37.21
C GLU A 190 -14.23 -9.88 -38.13
N ARG A 191 -14.67 -11.02 -37.58
CA ARG A 191 -15.19 -12.14 -38.39
C ARG A 191 -16.47 -11.78 -39.14
N GLU A 192 -17.41 -11.09 -38.50
CA GLU A 192 -18.63 -10.59 -39.16
C GLU A 192 -18.30 -9.64 -40.32
N THR A 193 -17.24 -8.83 -40.19
CA THR A 193 -16.81 -7.90 -41.24
C THR A 193 -16.09 -8.62 -42.40
N GLU A 194 -15.37 -9.71 -42.12
CA GLU A 194 -14.73 -10.55 -43.17
C GLU A 194 -15.75 -11.42 -43.94
N GLU A 195 -16.88 -11.77 -43.33
CA GLU A 195 -17.94 -12.58 -43.95
C GLU A 195 -18.93 -11.76 -44.79
N GLU A 196 -18.92 -10.42 -44.73
CA GLU A 196 -19.66 -9.58 -45.67
C GLU A 196 -19.02 -9.68 -47.06
N PRO A 197 -19.70 -10.26 -48.08
CA PRO A 197 -19.14 -10.32 -49.42
C PRO A 197 -18.96 -8.88 -49.94
N LEU A 198 -17.74 -8.58 -50.42
CA LEU A 198 -17.44 -7.38 -51.20
C LEU A 198 -18.38 -7.31 -52.41
N ASN A 199 -19.56 -6.72 -52.23
CA ASN A 199 -20.44 -6.35 -53.32
C ASN A 199 -19.80 -5.13 -54.02
N ILE A 200 -19.03 -5.45 -55.07
CA ILE A 200 -18.60 -4.54 -56.14
C ILE A 200 -19.76 -4.37 -57.12
#